data_AF-A0A923ZG57-F1
#
_entry.id   AF-A0A923ZG57-F1
#
_cell.length_a   1.000
_cell.length_b   1.000
_cell.length_c   1.000
_cell.angle_alpha   90.00
_cell.angle_beta   90.00
_cell.angle_gamma   90.00
#
_symmetry.space_group_name_H-M   'P 1'
#
loop_
_entity.id
_entity.type
_entity.pdbx_description
1 polymer ?
#
loop_
_entity_poly.entity_id
_entity_poly.type
_entity_poly.pdbx_seq_one_letter_code
_entity_poly.pdbx_strand_id
1 'polypeptide(L)'
;MPTASEHLAPLAVGESPSPAGGEGRVYINSDQYFDAVPAIAWDFPIGGYRPAQKWLKDRRGRVLSWDDIGHYQQIIKILGETDRIMGAIMLPIAD
;
A
#
# COMPACT_ATOMS: atom_id res chain seq x y z
N MET A 1 20.90 8.80 17.88
CA MET A 1 21.08 7.59 17.05
C MET A 1 19.86 6.72 17.28
N PRO A 2 19.10 6.35 16.24
CA PRO A 2 17.95 5.49 16.43
C PRO A 2 18.42 4.08 16.80
N THR A 3 17.82 3.53 17.86
CA THR A 3 18.09 2.19 18.40
C THR A 3 17.27 1.13 17.64
N ALA A 4 17.77 -0.10 17.60
CA ALA A 4 17.37 -1.24 16.74
C ALA A 4 15.89 -1.74 16.81
N SER A 5 14.94 -0.92 17.23
CA SER A 5 13.50 -1.23 17.33
C SER A 5 12.64 -0.60 16.23
N GLU A 6 13.22 0.10 15.24
CA GLU A 6 12.49 0.89 14.23
C GLU A 6 12.40 0.25 12.82
N HIS A 7 12.78 -1.01 12.68
CA HIS A 7 12.72 -1.73 11.40
C HIS A 7 11.66 -2.82 11.44
N LEU A 8 10.75 -2.84 10.45
CA LEU A 8 9.82 -3.94 10.29
C LEU A 8 10.59 -5.19 9.89
N ALA A 9 10.28 -6.31 10.54
CA ALA A 9 10.85 -7.63 10.22
C ALA A 9 10.60 -7.97 8.75
N PRO A 10 11.43 -8.84 8.14
CA PRO A 10 11.35 -9.08 6.71
C PRO A 10 9.97 -9.57 6.29
N LEU A 11 9.55 -9.12 5.11
CA LEU A 11 8.31 -9.60 4.48
C LEU A 11 8.35 -11.12 4.34
N ALA A 12 7.33 -11.82 4.84
CA ALA A 12 7.30 -13.28 4.83
C ALA A 12 7.44 -13.85 3.41
N VAL A 13 8.33 -14.83 3.23
CA VAL A 13 8.53 -15.51 1.95
C VAL A 13 7.42 -16.56 1.81
N GLY A 14 6.35 -16.23 1.08
CA GLY A 14 5.26 -17.16 0.75
C GLY A 14 3.87 -16.58 0.96
N GLU A 15 3.72 -15.63 1.90
CA GLU A 15 2.46 -14.92 2.13
C GLU A 15 2.26 -13.83 1.06
N SER A 16 1.04 -13.70 0.55
CA SER A 16 0.69 -12.51 -0.23
C SER A 16 0.07 -11.47 0.69
N PRO A 17 0.60 -10.23 0.71
CA PRO A 17 -0.01 -9.17 1.47
C PRO A 17 -1.45 -9.04 0.96
N SER A 18 -2.39 -9.11 1.90
CA SER A 18 -3.83 -9.16 1.62
C SER A 18 -4.55 -8.36 2.70
N PRO A 19 -5.65 -7.67 2.36
CA PRO A 19 -6.50 -7.04 3.35
C PRO A 19 -7.14 -8.15 4.20
N ALA A 20 -6.90 -8.17 5.52
CA ALA A 20 -7.76 -8.94 6.42
C ALA A 20 -9.04 -8.15 6.68
N GLY A 21 -10.17 -8.86 6.76
CA GLY A 21 -11.54 -8.33 6.73
C GLY A 21 -11.78 -6.99 7.43
N GLY A 22 -12.58 -6.13 6.78
CA GLY A 22 -13.25 -4.94 7.34
C GLY A 22 -12.37 -3.75 7.75
N GLU A 23 -11.15 -3.99 8.24
CA GLU A 23 -10.33 -2.98 8.93
C GLU A 23 -9.21 -2.39 8.03
N GLY A 24 -9.04 -2.90 6.81
CA GLY A 24 -8.02 -2.39 5.88
C GLY A 24 -6.58 -2.76 6.27
N ARG A 25 -6.38 -3.82 7.06
CA ARG A 25 -5.04 -4.28 7.45
C ARG A 25 -4.37 -5.07 6.34
N VAL A 26 -3.23 -4.59 5.88
CA VAL A 26 -2.38 -5.31 4.90
C VAL A 26 -1.20 -5.93 5.63
N TYR A 27 -1.28 -7.23 5.85
CA TYR A 27 -0.22 -8.00 6.53
C TYR A 27 1.00 -8.16 5.63
N ILE A 28 2.18 -7.92 6.20
CA ILE A 28 3.47 -8.11 5.53
C ILE A 28 4.22 -9.34 6.06
N ASN A 29 3.86 -9.80 7.26
CA ASN A 29 4.22 -11.08 7.86
C ASN A 29 3.17 -11.43 8.95
N SER A 30 3.42 -12.45 9.77
CA SER A 30 2.51 -12.91 10.83
C SER A 30 2.19 -11.85 11.88
N ASP A 31 3.12 -10.94 12.14
CA ASP A 31 3.07 -10.05 13.32
C ASP A 31 2.94 -8.57 12.94
N GLN A 32 3.17 -8.23 11.67
CA GLN A 32 3.25 -6.85 11.20
C GLN A 32 2.37 -6.61 10.00
N TYR A 33 1.74 -5.44 10.00
CA TYR A 33 0.81 -5.00 8.98
C TYR A 33 0.84 -3.48 8.85
N PHE A 34 0.39 -3.00 7.69
CA PHE A 34 -0.04 -1.62 7.52
C PHE A 34 -1.53 -1.54 7.87
N ASP A 35 -1.89 -0.68 8.81
CA ASP A 35 -3.29 -0.48 9.20
C ASP A 35 -3.99 0.53 8.29
N ALA A 36 -5.32 0.48 8.27
CA ALA A 36 -6.18 1.45 7.60
C ALA A 36 -5.82 1.73 6.12
N VAL A 37 -5.35 0.71 5.39
CA VAL A 37 -5.12 0.81 3.94
C VAL A 37 -6.49 0.79 3.24
N PRO A 38 -6.92 1.87 2.57
CA PRO A 38 -8.21 1.89 1.90
C PRO A 38 -8.26 0.88 0.75
N ALA A 39 -9.38 0.15 0.63
CA ALA A 39 -9.57 -0.81 -0.46
C ALA A 39 -9.36 -0.17 -1.84
N ILE A 40 -9.82 1.08 -2.01
CA ILE A 40 -9.64 1.83 -3.26
C ILE A 40 -8.16 2.00 -3.62
N ALA A 41 -7.28 2.28 -2.66
CA ALA A 41 -5.84 2.40 -2.89
C ALA A 41 -5.18 1.04 -3.09
N TRP A 42 -5.64 0.01 -2.37
CA TRP A 42 -5.14 -1.35 -2.48
C TRP A 42 -5.43 -2.00 -3.84
N ASP A 43 -6.63 -1.77 -4.37
CA ASP A 43 -7.10 -2.34 -5.63
C ASP A 43 -6.93 -1.42 -6.83
N PHE A 44 -6.43 -0.19 -6.64
CA PHE A 44 -6.28 0.83 -7.68
C PHE A 44 -5.44 0.30 -8.86
N PRO A 45 -6.01 0.15 -10.07
CA PRO A 45 -5.28 -0.35 -11.23
C PRO A 45 -4.57 0.79 -11.97
N ILE A 46 -3.31 0.56 -12.36
CA ILE A 46 -2.60 1.39 -13.34
C ILE A 46 -2.06 0.47 -14.44
N GLY A 47 -2.72 0.49 -15.60
CA GLY A 47 -2.47 -0.48 -16.66
C GLY A 47 -2.72 -1.91 -16.18
N GLY A 48 -1.73 -2.80 -16.36
CA GLY A 48 -1.85 -4.23 -16.01
C GLY A 48 -1.48 -4.60 -14.57
N TYR A 49 -1.29 -3.64 -13.66
CA TYR A 49 -0.87 -3.93 -12.28
C TYR A 49 -1.51 -3.00 -11.25
N ARG A 50 -1.39 -3.40 -9.97
CA ARG A 50 -1.86 -2.65 -8.80
C ARG A 50 -0.65 -2.15 -8.02
N PRO A 51 -0.37 -0.83 -7.99
CA PRO A 51 0.89 -0.30 -7.46
C PRO A 51 1.13 -0.66 -5.99
N ALA A 52 0.12 -0.52 -5.12
CA ALA A 52 0.22 -0.85 -3.70
C ALA A 52 0.59 -2.33 -3.47
N GLN A 53 -0.03 -3.25 -4.21
CA GLN A 53 0.25 -4.68 -4.10
C GLN A 53 1.63 -5.03 -4.66
N LYS A 54 1.96 -4.49 -5.83
CA LYS A 54 3.23 -4.74 -6.52
C LYS A 54 4.43 -4.27 -5.68
N TRP A 55 4.34 -3.09 -5.08
CA TRP A 55 5.44 -2.52 -4.30
C TRP A 55 5.85 -3.42 -3.13
N LEU A 56 4.87 -3.96 -2.38
CA LEU A 56 5.12 -4.93 -1.31
C LEU A 56 5.61 -6.27 -1.86
N LYS A 57 5.02 -6.76 -2.96
CA LYS A 57 5.44 -8.01 -3.60
C LYS A 57 6.92 -7.99 -4.02
N ASP A 58 7.37 -6.89 -4.61
CA ASP A 58 8.76 -6.73 -5.09
C ASP A 58 9.80 -6.66 -3.95
N ARG A 59 9.34 -6.43 -2.71
CA ARG A 59 10.19 -6.33 -1.51
C ARG A 59 10.11 -7.55 -0.59
N ARG A 60 9.41 -8.63 -0.98
CA ARG A 60 9.35 -9.87 -0.18
C ARG A 60 10.74 -10.38 0.19
N GLY A 61 10.89 -10.87 1.43
CA GLY A 61 12.16 -11.32 1.98
C GLY A 61 13.12 -10.21 2.40
N ARG A 62 12.73 -8.92 2.28
CA ARG A 62 13.53 -7.78 2.74
C ARG A 62 12.92 -7.16 3.99
N VAL A 63 13.79 -6.70 4.88
CA VAL A 63 13.46 -5.79 5.99
C VAL A 63 13.10 -4.43 5.39
N LEU A 64 11.96 -3.85 5.80
CA LEU A 64 11.60 -2.50 5.38
C LEU A 64 12.25 -1.48 6.32
N SER A 65 13.02 -0.57 5.73
CA SER A 65 13.56 0.59 6.45
C SER A 65 12.46 1.59 6.79
N TRP A 66 12.76 2.58 7.63
CA TRP A 66 11.84 3.68 7.91
C TRP A 66 11.43 4.41 6.61
N ASP A 67 12.39 4.64 5.71
CA ASP A 67 12.15 5.29 4.43
C ASP A 67 11.26 4.44 3.52
N ASP A 68 11.43 3.11 3.51
CA ASP A 68 10.53 2.20 2.79
C ASP A 68 9.09 2.29 3.31
N ILE A 69 8.92 2.32 4.63
CA ILE A 69 7.61 2.44 5.29
C ILE A 69 6.94 3.76 4.89
N GLY A 70 7.66 4.87 5.02
CA GLY A 70 7.17 6.20 4.63
C GLY A 70 6.82 6.27 3.14
N HIS A 71 7.65 5.67 2.28
CA HIS A 71 7.40 5.60 0.85
C HIS A 71 6.13 4.81 0.53
N TYR A 72 5.90 3.68 1.19
CA TYR A 72 4.66 2.91 1.01
C TYR A 72 3.42 3.69 1.43
N GLN A 73 3.47 4.36 2.59
CA GLN A 73 2.37 5.23 3.04
C GLN A 73 2.08 6.36 2.04
N GLN A 74 3.12 6.94 1.44
CA GLN A 74 2.97 7.95 0.40
C GLN A 74 2.29 7.38 -0.85
N ILE A 75 2.63 6.16 -1.28
CA ILE A 75 1.93 5.47 -2.38
C ILE A 75 0.44 5.35 -2.06
N ILE A 76 0.08 4.85 -0.87
CA ILE A 76 -1.33 4.70 -0.47
C ILE A 76 -2.07 6.04 -0.54
N LYS A 77 -1.47 7.11 -0.01
CA LYS A 77 -2.07 8.45 -0.02
C LYS A 77 -2.26 8.99 -1.43
N ILE A 78 -1.26 8.82 -2.31
CA ILE A 78 -1.33 9.28 -3.70
C ILE A 78 -2.44 8.55 -4.45
N LEU A 79 -2.58 7.24 -4.28
CA LEU A 79 -3.62 6.46 -4.96
C LEU A 79 -5.03 6.88 -4.49
N GLY A 80 -5.22 7.05 -3.19
CA GLY A 80 -6.49 7.56 -2.64
C GLY A 80 -6.83 8.97 -3.14
N GLU A 81 -5.83 9.85 -3.22
CA GLU A 81 -6.04 11.21 -3.72
C GLU A 81 -6.29 11.23 -5.24
N THR A 82 -5.69 10.31 -5.98
CA THR A 82 -5.92 10.16 -7.43
C THR A 82 -7.38 9.77 -7.69
N ASP A 83 -7.90 8.78 -6.97
CA ASP A 83 -9.33 8.40 -7.04
C ASP A 83 -10.24 9.60 -6.75
N ARG A 84 -9.98 10.32 -5.65
CA ARG A 84 -10.75 11.50 -5.25
C ARG A 84 -10.75 12.58 -6.32
N ILE A 85 -9.59 12.89 -6.90
CA ILE A 85 -9.46 13.92 -7.94
C ILE A 85 -10.17 13.47 -9.22
N MET A 86 -9.96 12.24 -9.67
CA MET A 86 -10.63 11.73 -10.87
C MET A 86 -12.16 11.78 -10.73
N GLY A 87 -12.70 11.38 -9.57
CA GLY A 87 -14.13 11.46 -9.29
C GLY A 87 -14.69 12.89 -9.23
N ALA A 88 -13.84 13.89 -9.00
CA ALA A 88 -14.22 15.30 -8.98
C ALA A 88 -14.15 15.98 -10.36
N ILE A 89 -13.53 15.34 -11.37
CA ILE A 89 -13.46 15.87 -12.73
C ILE A 89 -14.83 15.70 -13.39
N MET A 90 -15.57 16.79 -13.50
CA MET A 90 -16.78 16.87 -14.33
C MET A 90 -16.41 17.48 -15.68
N LEU A 91 -16.57 16.69 -16.75
CA LEU A 91 -16.47 17.18 -18.12
C LEU A 91 -17.88 17.28 -18.71
N PRO A 92 -18.33 18.46 -19.15
CA PRO A 92 -19.57 18.54 -19.90
C PRO A 92 -19.39 17.76 -21.21
N ILE A 93 -20.33 16.85 -21.49
CA ILE A 93 -20.42 16.30 -22.84
C ILE A 93 -20.97 17.43 -23.70
N ALA A 94 -20.20 17.88 -24.68
CA ALA A 94 -20.66 18.89 -25.64
C ALA A 94 -21.83 18.32 -26.45
N ASP A 95 -22.87 19.14 -26.61
CA ASP A 95 -24.08 18.83 -27.39
C ASP A 95 -23.78 18.52 -28.86
#